data_AF-A0A9Q9SC98-F1
#
_entry.id   AF-A0A9Q9SC98-F1
#
_cell.length_a   1.000
_cell.length_b   1.000
_cell.length_c   1.000
_cell.angle_alpha   90.00
_cell.angle_beta   90.00
_cell.angle_gamma   90.00
#
_symmetry.space_group_name_H-M   'P 1'
#
loop_
_entity.id
_entity.type
_entity.pdbx_description
1 polymer ?
#
loop_
_entity_poly.entity_id
_entity_poly.type
_entity_poly.pdbx_seq_one_letter_code
_entity_poly.pdbx_strand_id
1 'polypeptide(L)'
;MKQIALILLAATLVIGCNSKQSDNSAPSSAASPSTSSDTSTPLQPSPAVARVPQPPSHNYAMSQDGTYGYEPALSEDDVRAGKAAKALVMMRYVGVRDGNYILLLVDEDNPNISNRITCSAPCNFAKSQTMAGDSILKTETIRVVPNSLIGAMIEDAMAGQLTPYGQRTPTSNQAQQSAMPALSTPSTLPAAQPVASQSTSDATTSALQQTSFDCTKAKSIPEFLICHDPDLAASDRDLAATYQQAKDAVVDKSAFVDRTRKQWNFREKNCRDKECLTSWYAYQKRVLTKIAQTGDVNVQDN
;
A
#
# COMPACT_ATOMS: atom_id res chain seq x y z
N MET A 1 -6.38 -26.19 42.04
CA MET A 1 -6.14 -25.76 43.43
C MET A 1 -5.08 -24.66 43.46
N LYS A 2 -5.48 -23.39 43.54
CA LYS A 2 -4.91 -22.38 44.46
C LYS A 2 -5.75 -21.13 44.40
N GLN A 3 -6.02 -20.61 45.59
CA GLN A 3 -7.19 -19.85 45.97
C GLN A 3 -7.02 -18.34 45.82
N ILE A 4 -8.17 -17.73 45.60
CA ILE A 4 -8.55 -16.33 45.82
C ILE A 4 -8.30 -15.94 47.29
N ALA A 5 -7.80 -14.72 47.53
CA ALA A 5 -8.00 -14.02 48.80
C ALA A 5 -8.07 -12.49 48.58
N LEU A 6 -9.24 -11.96 48.97
CA LEU A 6 -9.59 -10.55 49.19
C LEU A 6 -8.60 -9.83 50.14
N ILE A 7 -8.59 -8.49 50.10
CA ILE A 7 -8.87 -7.62 51.26
C ILE A 7 -9.18 -6.18 50.79
N LEU A 8 -10.25 -5.64 51.38
CA LEU A 8 -10.77 -4.26 51.29
C LEU A 8 -9.83 -3.23 51.97
N LEU A 9 -9.97 -1.93 51.67
CA LEU A 9 -10.71 -0.93 52.49
C LEU A 9 -10.32 0.54 52.17
N ALA A 10 -11.33 1.40 52.29
CA ALA A 10 -11.32 2.78 52.82
C ALA A 10 -11.02 3.98 51.89
N ALA A 11 -12.05 4.82 51.80
CA ALA A 11 -12.02 6.21 51.35
C ALA A 11 -11.60 7.17 52.47
N THR A 12 -10.95 8.29 52.12
CA THR A 12 -10.99 9.54 52.89
C THR A 12 -10.88 10.76 51.97
N LEU A 13 -11.79 11.71 52.18
CA LEU A 13 -11.80 13.09 51.68
C LEU A 13 -10.80 13.94 52.48
N VAL A 14 -10.07 14.89 51.86
CA VAL A 14 -9.76 16.20 52.45
C VAL A 14 -9.63 17.28 51.37
N ILE A 15 -10.27 18.42 51.67
CA ILE A 15 -10.35 19.70 50.97
C ILE A 15 -9.03 20.50 51.10
N GLY A 16 -8.67 21.32 50.12
CA GLY A 16 -7.63 22.34 50.30
C GLY A 16 -7.49 23.33 49.15
N CYS A 17 -8.19 24.46 49.21
CA CYS A 17 -7.83 25.68 48.48
C CYS A 17 -6.65 26.36 49.21
N ASN A 18 -5.64 26.88 48.51
CA ASN A 18 -5.13 28.24 48.78
C ASN A 18 -4.20 28.78 47.68
N SER A 19 -4.60 29.95 47.19
CA SER A 19 -3.86 31.09 46.66
C SER A 19 -2.35 31.16 46.95
N LYS A 20 -1.54 31.50 45.93
CA LYS A 20 -0.67 32.69 46.01
C LYS A 20 -0.04 33.06 44.67
N GLN A 21 -0.41 34.26 44.25
CA GLN A 21 0.22 35.11 43.27
C GLN A 21 1.60 35.58 43.76
N SER A 22 2.56 35.69 42.85
CA SER A 22 3.75 36.54 43.02
C SER A 22 4.21 36.98 41.64
N ASP A 23 3.67 38.10 41.21
CA ASP A 23 4.30 39.00 40.27
C ASP A 23 5.66 39.43 40.82
N ASN A 24 6.68 39.50 39.97
CA ASN A 24 7.85 40.31 40.27
C ASN A 24 8.28 41.04 39.01
N SER A 25 8.08 42.35 39.03
CA SER A 25 8.44 43.30 38.00
C SER A 25 9.64 44.13 38.45
N ALA A 26 10.41 44.58 37.44
CA ALA A 26 11.23 45.79 37.38
C ALA A 26 12.70 45.69 37.88
N PRO A 27 13.61 46.57 37.40
CA PRO A 27 13.37 47.77 36.58
C PRO A 27 14.22 47.94 35.32
N SER A 28 13.69 48.75 34.41
CA SER A 28 14.42 49.49 33.38
C SER A 28 15.01 50.78 33.97
N SER A 29 16.21 51.16 33.51
CA SER A 29 16.73 52.53 33.58
C SER A 29 17.36 52.90 32.23
N ALA A 30 17.11 54.14 31.81
CA ALA A 30 17.27 54.65 30.45
C ALA A 30 18.58 55.43 30.20
N ALA A 31 18.98 55.47 28.91
CA ALA A 31 19.48 56.61 28.09
C ALA A 31 20.75 57.40 28.54
N SER A 32 21.68 57.92 27.72
CA SER A 32 22.00 58.05 26.26
C SER A 32 23.40 58.76 26.19
N PRO A 33 23.88 59.39 25.08
CA PRO A 33 24.17 58.96 23.72
C PRO A 33 25.67 59.15 23.33
N SER A 34 26.13 58.55 22.22
CA SER A 34 27.25 59.10 21.45
C SER A 34 27.16 58.71 19.97
N THR A 35 27.31 59.74 19.14
CA THR A 35 27.19 59.83 17.68
C THR A 35 28.37 59.23 16.89
N SER A 36 28.04 58.78 15.66
CA SER A 36 28.87 58.67 14.43
C SER A 36 30.05 57.68 14.47
N SER A 37 30.24 56.78 13.51
CA SER A 37 30.36 57.06 12.07
C SER A 37 30.18 55.79 11.22
N ASP A 38 29.66 55.98 10.01
CA ASP A 38 29.59 54.99 8.94
C ASP A 38 30.93 54.30 8.66
N THR A 39 30.91 52.97 8.59
CA THR A 39 31.87 52.20 7.77
C THR A 39 31.15 50.96 7.28
N SER A 40 30.82 51.00 5.99
CA SER A 40 30.21 49.92 5.22
C SER A 40 31.21 48.76 5.08
N THR A 41 31.14 47.79 5.98
CA THR A 41 31.87 46.51 5.83
C THR A 41 31.20 45.69 4.73
N PRO A 42 31.93 45.19 3.71
CA PRO A 42 31.35 44.30 2.71
C PRO A 42 30.84 43.02 3.36
N LEU A 43 29.56 42.69 3.11
CA LEU A 43 28.90 41.46 3.56
C LEU A 43 29.71 40.23 3.11
N GLN A 44 30.36 39.60 4.08
CA GLN A 44 30.91 38.26 3.96
C GLN A 44 29.74 37.30 3.72
N PRO A 45 29.76 36.45 2.67
CA PRO A 45 28.66 35.54 2.40
C PRO A 45 28.51 34.58 3.60
N SER A 46 27.35 34.61 4.25
CA SER A 46 27.00 33.66 5.29
C SER A 46 27.20 32.23 4.77
N PRO A 47 27.75 31.31 5.58
CA PRO A 47 27.81 29.91 5.21
C PRO A 47 26.38 29.44 4.94
N ALA A 48 26.19 28.79 3.79
CA ALA A 48 24.89 28.28 3.37
C ALA A 48 24.29 27.45 4.51
N VAL A 49 23.19 27.93 5.09
CA VAL A 49 22.34 27.16 5.97
C VAL A 49 21.96 25.92 5.18
N ALA A 50 22.41 24.74 5.63
CA ALA A 50 22.01 23.47 5.06
C ALA A 50 20.48 23.48 5.00
N ARG A 51 19.90 23.42 3.79
CA ARG A 51 18.45 23.31 3.63
C ARG A 51 18.04 22.06 4.38
N VAL A 52 17.23 22.25 5.42
CA VAL A 52 16.50 21.14 6.05
C VAL A 52 15.82 20.38 4.90
N PRO A 53 16.00 19.05 4.78
CA PRO A 53 15.30 18.27 3.79
C PRO A 53 13.81 18.59 3.89
N GLN A 54 13.20 19.02 2.78
CA GLN A 54 11.76 19.23 2.77
C GLN A 54 11.09 17.92 3.21
N PRO A 55 10.04 17.98 4.04
CA PRO A 55 9.32 16.77 4.45
C PRO A 55 8.98 15.93 3.21
N PRO A 56 9.07 14.59 3.29
CA PRO A 56 8.57 13.76 2.20
C PRO A 56 7.14 14.20 1.90
N SER A 57 6.80 14.29 0.62
CA SER A 57 5.44 14.68 0.20
C SER A 57 4.38 13.72 0.75
N HIS A 58 4.80 12.56 1.26
CA HIS A 58 4.02 11.43 1.74
C HIS A 58 4.24 11.12 3.21
N ASN A 59 3.28 10.43 3.80
CA ASN A 59 3.30 10.02 5.20
C ASN A 59 3.87 8.60 5.43
N TYR A 60 3.97 7.75 4.40
CA TYR A 60 4.56 6.42 4.56
C TYR A 60 6.07 6.50 4.82
N ALA A 61 6.57 5.61 5.68
CA ALA A 61 8.01 5.49 6.01
C ALA A 61 8.76 4.60 5.01
N MET A 62 8.06 3.67 4.37
CA MET A 62 8.62 2.84 3.30
C MET A 62 7.55 2.41 2.29
N SER A 63 8.01 2.02 1.10
CA SER A 63 7.18 1.42 0.07
C SER A 63 7.94 0.29 -0.62
N GLN A 64 7.36 -0.90 -0.71
CA GLN A 64 7.90 -2.04 -1.43
C GLN A 64 6.78 -2.79 -2.15
N ASP A 65 6.94 -2.99 -3.45
CA ASP A 65 6.01 -3.76 -4.30
C ASP A 65 4.53 -3.32 -4.18
N GLY A 66 4.28 -2.01 -4.01
CA GLY A 66 2.93 -1.45 -3.82
C GLY A 66 2.33 -1.66 -2.41
N THR A 67 3.13 -2.13 -1.46
CA THR A 67 2.82 -2.15 -0.03
C THR A 67 3.56 -1.00 0.65
N TYR A 68 2.85 -0.24 1.49
CA TYR A 68 3.34 0.96 2.15
C TYR A 68 3.34 0.76 3.66
N GLY A 69 4.47 1.03 4.31
CA GLY A 69 4.64 0.91 5.75
C GLY A 69 4.46 2.26 6.44
N TYR A 70 3.60 2.32 7.45
CA TYR A 70 3.35 3.52 8.25
C TYR A 70 3.75 3.30 9.70
N GLU A 71 4.42 4.29 10.29
CA GLU A 71 4.86 4.25 11.69
C GLU A 71 3.70 4.58 12.63
N PRO A 72 3.32 3.66 13.54
CA PRO A 72 2.33 3.97 14.56
C PRO A 72 2.92 4.90 15.62
N ALA A 73 2.08 5.80 16.14
CA ALA A 73 2.47 6.61 17.29
C ALA A 73 2.83 5.76 18.52
N LEU A 74 3.86 6.20 19.23
CA LEU A 74 4.25 5.66 20.54
C LEU A 74 3.27 6.13 21.61
N SER A 75 2.88 5.23 22.53
CA SER A 75 2.17 5.64 23.74
C SER A 75 3.11 6.25 24.77
N GLU A 76 2.57 6.93 25.79
CA GLU A 76 3.38 7.41 26.92
C GLU A 76 4.11 6.27 27.63
N ASP A 77 3.48 5.10 27.71
CA ASP A 77 4.08 3.90 28.30
C ASP A 77 5.21 3.34 27.42
N ASP A 78 5.04 3.35 26.09
CA ASP A 78 6.11 2.98 25.14
C ASP A 78 7.33 3.89 25.36
N VAL A 79 7.12 5.21 25.47
CA VAL A 79 8.19 6.20 25.72
C VAL A 79 8.84 5.96 27.08
N ARG A 80 8.05 5.74 28.14
CA ARG A 80 8.56 5.47 29.49
C ARG A 80 9.36 4.16 29.56
N ALA A 81 9.01 3.18 28.74
CA ALA A 81 9.74 1.93 28.58
C ALA A 81 11.00 2.07 27.71
N GLY A 82 11.33 3.27 27.23
CA GLY A 82 12.50 3.53 26.38
C GLY A 82 12.34 3.01 24.94
N LYS A 83 11.11 2.75 24.49
CA LYS A 83 10.85 2.26 23.14
C LYS A 83 10.97 3.40 22.14
N ALA A 84 11.90 3.25 21.19
CA ALA A 84 12.16 4.27 20.17
C ALA A 84 11.21 4.21 18.97
N ALA A 85 10.66 3.05 18.64
CA ALA A 85 9.76 2.87 17.49
C ALA A 85 8.85 1.65 17.66
N LYS A 86 7.76 1.60 16.89
CA LYS A 86 6.87 0.44 16.74
C LYS A 86 7.08 -0.19 15.38
N ALA A 87 6.72 -1.47 15.26
CA ALA A 87 6.65 -2.13 13.96
C ALA A 87 5.72 -1.35 13.02
N LEU A 88 6.09 -1.32 11.74
CA LEU A 88 5.31 -0.64 10.72
C LEU A 88 3.98 -1.35 10.53
N VAL A 89 2.93 -0.55 10.32
CA VAL A 89 1.65 -1.07 9.84
C VAL A 89 1.69 -1.06 8.32
N MET A 90 1.63 -2.25 7.75
CA MET A 90 1.71 -2.46 6.31
C MET A 90 0.32 -2.32 5.69
N MET A 91 0.24 -1.51 4.64
CA MET A 91 -0.99 -1.19 3.95
C MET A 91 -0.80 -1.28 2.44
N ARG A 92 -1.75 -1.91 1.76
CA ARG A 92 -1.87 -1.92 0.30
C ARG A 92 -3.00 -1.00 -0.13
N TYR A 93 -2.71 -0.09 -1.05
CA TYR A 93 -3.75 0.72 -1.66
C TYR A 93 -4.42 -0.05 -2.78
N VAL A 94 -5.72 -0.32 -2.67
CA VAL A 94 -6.49 -1.04 -3.70
C VAL A 94 -7.01 -0.08 -4.77
N GLY A 95 -6.96 1.23 -4.56
CA GLY A 95 -7.49 2.21 -5.52
C GLY A 95 -8.87 2.75 -5.14
N VAL A 96 -9.52 3.38 -6.12
CA VAL A 96 -10.85 3.99 -5.97
C VAL A 96 -11.89 3.14 -6.72
N ARG A 97 -12.98 2.75 -6.05
CA ARG A 97 -14.13 2.07 -6.65
C ARG A 97 -15.44 2.72 -6.22
N ASP A 98 -16.31 3.02 -7.18
CA ASP A 98 -17.59 3.69 -6.94
C ASP A 98 -17.44 4.97 -6.10
N GLY A 99 -16.35 5.71 -6.32
CA GLY A 99 -15.99 6.91 -5.56
C GLY A 99 -15.43 6.65 -4.15
N ASN A 100 -15.21 5.40 -3.76
CA ASN A 100 -14.63 5.02 -2.48
C ASN A 100 -13.16 4.62 -2.61
N TYR A 101 -12.29 5.24 -1.81
CA TYR A 101 -10.92 4.79 -1.58
C TYR A 101 -10.95 3.49 -0.78
N ILE A 102 -10.15 2.52 -1.20
CA ILE A 102 -10.05 1.21 -0.55
C ILE A 102 -8.59 0.97 -0.14
N LEU A 103 -8.37 0.82 1.15
CA LEU A 103 -7.06 0.50 1.75
C LEU A 103 -7.18 -0.88 2.42
N LEU A 104 -6.12 -1.68 2.32
CA LEU A 104 -6.05 -2.98 2.95
C LEU A 104 -4.83 -3.03 3.87
N LEU A 105 -5.07 -3.03 5.18
CA LEU A 105 -4.02 -3.27 6.16
C LEU A 105 -3.80 -4.78 6.24
N VAL A 106 -2.56 -5.20 6.02
CA VAL A 106 -2.13 -6.59 6.03
C VAL A 106 -1.27 -6.84 7.25
N ASP A 107 -1.49 -7.97 7.89
CA ASP A 107 -0.65 -8.48 8.97
C ASP A 107 0.30 -9.52 8.37
N GLU A 108 1.61 -9.26 8.43
CA GLU A 108 2.62 -10.16 7.88
C GLU A 108 2.74 -11.45 8.71
N ASP A 109 2.47 -11.38 10.02
CA ASP A 109 2.51 -12.54 10.91
C ASP A 109 1.23 -13.39 10.76
N ASN A 110 0.13 -12.78 10.33
CA ASN A 110 -1.14 -13.47 10.12
C ASN A 110 -1.82 -13.06 8.81
N PRO A 111 -1.41 -13.61 7.65
CA PRO A 111 -1.94 -13.23 6.34
C PRO A 111 -3.43 -13.56 6.16
N ASN A 112 -4.01 -14.37 7.04
CA ASN A 112 -5.42 -14.71 7.01
C ASN A 112 -6.31 -13.57 7.54
N ILE A 113 -5.76 -12.66 8.35
CA ILE A 113 -6.49 -11.53 8.92
C ILE A 113 -6.04 -10.25 8.21
N SER A 114 -7.00 -9.49 7.71
CA SER A 114 -6.74 -8.17 7.13
C SER A 114 -7.80 -7.18 7.55
N ASN A 115 -7.47 -5.89 7.54
CA ASN A 115 -8.44 -4.84 7.81
C ASN A 115 -8.65 -3.99 6.55
N ARG A 116 -9.86 -4.02 6.00
CA ARG A 116 -10.26 -3.20 4.86
C ARG A 116 -10.86 -1.89 5.35
N ILE A 117 -10.22 -0.79 4.99
CA ILE A 117 -10.73 0.57 5.22
C ILE A 117 -11.32 1.08 3.91
N THR A 118 -12.54 1.64 3.98
CA THR A 118 -13.23 2.19 2.82
C THR A 118 -13.86 3.53 3.15
N CYS A 119 -13.61 4.56 2.35
CA CYS A 119 -14.22 5.89 2.53
C CYS A 119 -14.47 6.58 1.19
N SER A 120 -15.49 7.43 1.12
CA SER A 120 -15.72 8.36 0.00
C SER A 120 -15.21 9.75 0.36
N ALA A 121 -14.64 10.47 -0.61
CA ALA A 121 -14.19 11.85 -0.39
C ALA A 121 -15.34 12.72 0.19
N PRO A 122 -15.09 13.57 1.20
CA PRO A 122 -13.78 13.98 1.76
C PRO A 122 -13.23 13.07 2.88
N CYS A 123 -13.71 11.82 2.99
CA CYS A 123 -13.23 10.80 3.92
C CYS A 123 -13.27 11.17 5.42
N ASN A 124 -14.18 12.04 5.85
CA ASN A 124 -14.38 12.36 7.28
C ASN A 124 -14.68 11.12 8.14
N PHE A 125 -15.28 10.10 7.54
CA PHE A 125 -15.56 8.81 8.15
C PHE A 125 -15.14 7.69 7.19
N ALA A 126 -14.64 6.60 7.76
CA ALA A 126 -14.30 5.41 7.03
C ALA A 126 -14.97 4.19 7.65
N LYS A 127 -15.37 3.25 6.80
CA LYS A 127 -15.81 1.94 7.21
C LYS A 127 -14.58 1.04 7.37
N SER A 128 -14.36 0.56 8.58
CA SER A 128 -13.31 -0.40 8.93
C SER A 128 -13.92 -1.80 8.99
N GLN A 129 -13.37 -2.75 8.26
CA GLN A 129 -13.86 -4.12 8.20
C GLN A 129 -12.73 -5.10 8.44
N THR A 130 -12.74 -5.76 9.59
CA THR A 130 -11.82 -6.86 9.89
C THR A 130 -12.29 -8.11 9.15
N MET A 131 -11.43 -8.64 8.29
CA MET A 131 -11.67 -9.79 7.42
C MET A 131 -10.84 -10.98 7.92
N ALA A 132 -11.42 -12.17 7.93
CA ALA A 132 -10.70 -13.44 8.00
C ALA A 132 -10.97 -14.25 6.72
N GLY A 133 -10.00 -14.28 5.82
CA GLY A 133 -10.21 -14.71 4.43
C GLY A 133 -11.27 -13.85 3.75
N ASP A 134 -12.41 -14.45 3.37
CA ASP A 134 -13.55 -13.75 2.75
C ASP A 134 -14.64 -13.30 3.73
N SER A 135 -14.57 -13.75 4.98
CA SER A 135 -15.59 -13.46 5.97
C SER A 135 -15.29 -12.14 6.68
N ILE A 136 -16.27 -11.24 6.70
CA ILE A 136 -16.19 -10.02 7.52
C ILE A 136 -16.48 -10.42 8.97
N LEU A 137 -15.46 -10.39 9.82
CA LEU A 137 -15.58 -10.67 11.25
C LEU A 137 -16.17 -9.48 12.03
N LYS A 138 -15.79 -8.26 11.64
CA LYS A 138 -16.22 -7.04 12.32
C LYS A 138 -16.36 -5.90 11.33
N THR A 139 -17.36 -5.05 11.53
CA THR A 139 -17.53 -3.80 10.78
C THR A 139 -17.76 -2.66 11.75
N GLU A 140 -16.98 -1.60 11.59
CA GLU A 140 -17.05 -0.39 12.42
C GLU A 140 -17.00 0.84 11.52
N THR A 141 -17.60 1.93 11.97
CA THR A 141 -17.43 3.24 11.34
C THR A 141 -16.51 4.06 12.22
N ILE A 142 -15.38 4.47 11.67
CA ILE A 142 -14.37 5.25 12.38
C ILE A 142 -14.35 6.67 11.83
N ARG A 143 -14.08 7.64 12.71
CA ARG A 143 -13.77 9.01 12.30
C ARG A 143 -12.32 9.05 11.82
N VAL A 144 -12.09 9.63 10.65
CA VAL A 144 -10.74 9.86 10.12
C VAL A 144 -10.28 11.23 10.60
N VAL A 145 -9.08 11.29 11.16
CA VAL A 145 -8.47 12.55 11.62
C VAL A 145 -7.07 12.70 11.01
N PRO A 146 -6.65 13.90 10.60
CA PRO A 146 -5.39 14.13 9.87
C PRO A 146 -4.12 13.59 10.55
N ASN A 147 -4.06 13.65 11.89
CA ASN A 147 -2.89 13.19 12.66
C ASN A 147 -3.03 11.76 13.18
N SER A 148 -3.84 10.92 12.53
CA SER A 148 -3.95 9.50 12.87
C SER A 148 -3.30 8.63 11.82
N LEU A 149 -2.93 7.41 12.20
CA LEU A 149 -2.37 6.42 11.30
C LEU A 149 -3.25 6.19 10.05
N ILE A 150 -4.57 6.04 10.24
CA ILE A 150 -5.52 5.88 9.12
C ILE A 150 -5.68 7.18 8.33
N GLY A 151 -5.60 8.35 9.01
CA GLY A 151 -5.62 9.65 8.36
C GLY A 151 -4.46 9.82 7.38
N ALA A 152 -3.24 9.57 7.82
CA ALA A 152 -2.04 9.59 7.00
C ALA A 152 -2.16 8.69 5.75
N MET A 153 -2.68 7.47 5.91
CA MET A 153 -2.92 6.55 4.80
C MET A 153 -3.93 7.10 3.78
N ILE A 154 -5.03 7.68 4.27
CA ILE A 154 -6.08 8.24 3.42
C ILE A 154 -5.61 9.54 2.75
N GLU A 155 -4.82 10.37 3.43
CA GLU A 155 -4.24 11.58 2.87
C GLU A 155 -3.31 11.26 1.70
N ASP A 156 -2.40 10.30 1.85
CA ASP A 156 -1.53 9.85 0.76
C ASP A 156 -2.37 9.31 -0.43
N ALA A 157 -3.46 8.58 -0.14
CA ALA A 157 -4.37 8.06 -1.16
C ALA A 157 -5.11 9.17 -1.92
N MET A 158 -5.67 10.15 -1.20
CA MET A 158 -6.39 11.29 -1.78
C MET A 158 -5.47 12.25 -2.52
N ALA A 159 -4.21 12.38 -2.07
CA ALA A 159 -3.18 13.18 -2.72
C ALA A 159 -2.56 12.50 -3.95
N GLY A 160 -2.99 11.28 -4.29
CA GLY A 160 -2.52 10.55 -5.47
C GLY A 160 -1.08 10.03 -5.34
N GLN A 161 -0.59 9.87 -4.11
CA GLN A 161 0.79 9.48 -3.84
C GLN A 161 0.98 7.97 -3.75
N LEU A 162 -0.13 7.24 -3.65
CA LEU A 162 -0.14 5.80 -3.60
C LEU A 162 -0.42 5.22 -4.99
N THR A 163 0.40 4.25 -5.37
CA THR A 163 0.17 3.42 -6.55
C THR A 163 -0.72 2.25 -6.14
N PRO A 164 -1.82 1.98 -6.87
CA PRO A 164 -2.64 0.81 -6.59
C PRO A 164 -1.82 -0.48 -6.68
N TYR A 165 -1.93 -1.31 -5.65
CA TYR A 165 -1.17 -2.55 -5.53
C TYR A 165 -1.45 -3.49 -6.71
N GLY A 166 -0.38 -4.05 -7.29
CA GLY A 166 -0.43 -4.80 -8.55
C GLY A 166 0.05 -4.00 -9.75
N GLN A 167 -0.03 -2.67 -9.74
CA GLN A 167 0.57 -1.85 -10.79
C GLN A 167 2.09 -1.77 -10.62
N ARG A 168 2.85 -1.99 -11.71
CA ARG A 168 4.31 -1.80 -11.67
C ARG A 168 4.62 -0.33 -11.41
N THR A 169 5.24 -0.05 -10.27
CA THR A 169 6.04 1.17 -10.12
C THR A 169 7.19 1.06 -11.12
N PRO A 170 7.43 2.04 -12.02
CA PRO A 170 8.68 2.09 -12.74
C PRO A 170 9.78 2.32 -11.71
N THR A 171 10.43 1.25 -11.27
CA THR A 171 11.63 1.33 -10.45
C THR A 171 12.61 2.25 -11.18
N SER A 172 12.99 3.34 -10.54
CA SER A 172 14.07 4.20 -10.99
C SER A 172 15.33 3.35 -11.06
N ASN A 173 15.62 2.80 -12.24
CA ASN A 173 16.88 2.15 -12.55
C ASN A 173 17.99 3.18 -12.30
N GLN A 174 18.66 3.05 -11.17
CA GLN A 174 19.99 3.61 -11.01
C GLN A 174 20.88 3.03 -12.10
N ALA A 175 21.52 3.94 -12.82
CA ALA A 175 22.28 3.68 -14.02
C ALA A 175 23.39 2.65 -13.80
N GLN A 176 23.35 1.57 -14.57
CA GLN A 176 24.55 0.83 -14.93
C GLN A 176 24.60 0.72 -16.45
N GLN A 177 24.89 1.86 -17.09
CA GLN A 177 25.31 1.91 -18.47
C GLN A 177 26.76 1.39 -18.53
N SER A 178 26.91 0.09 -18.73
CA SER A 178 28.14 -0.46 -19.30
C SER A 178 28.10 -0.20 -20.80
N ALA A 179 28.51 1.01 -21.21
CA ALA A 179 28.71 1.34 -22.61
C ALA A 179 29.93 0.59 -23.15
N MET A 180 29.70 -0.38 -24.04
CA MET A 180 30.74 -0.82 -24.98
C MET A 180 30.70 0.09 -26.22
N PRO A 181 31.85 0.58 -26.71
CA PRO A 181 31.89 1.45 -27.89
C PRO A 181 31.72 0.62 -29.17
N ALA A 182 30.61 0.81 -29.87
CA ALA A 182 30.43 0.32 -31.23
C ALA A 182 31.08 1.32 -32.22
N LEU A 183 32.10 0.85 -32.94
CA LEU A 183 32.79 1.60 -33.97
C LEU A 183 31.95 1.63 -35.27
N SER A 184 31.87 2.82 -35.83
CA SER A 184 31.03 3.27 -36.95
C SER A 184 31.46 2.79 -38.35
N THR A 185 30.50 2.68 -39.26
CA THR A 185 30.69 3.06 -40.69
C THR A 185 29.35 3.47 -41.32
N PRO A 186 29.30 4.49 -42.20
CA PRO A 186 28.05 5.17 -42.55
C PRO A 186 27.54 4.95 -43.98
N SER A 187 26.31 5.44 -44.19
CA SER A 187 25.74 6.01 -45.42
C SER A 187 25.14 5.07 -46.47
N THR A 188 23.81 5.08 -46.57
CA THR A 188 23.12 5.64 -47.76
C THR A 188 21.66 6.00 -47.44
N LEU A 189 21.23 7.19 -47.83
CA LEU A 189 19.84 7.69 -47.90
C LEU A 189 19.56 7.99 -49.39
N PRO A 190 18.30 7.92 -49.87
CA PRO A 190 17.47 9.13 -49.84
C PRO A 190 15.94 8.95 -49.65
N ALA A 191 15.40 9.85 -48.80
CA ALA A 191 14.13 10.58 -48.79
C ALA A 191 12.80 9.99 -49.34
N ALA A 192 11.81 9.86 -48.44
CA ALA A 192 10.50 10.53 -48.52
C ALA A 192 9.76 10.46 -47.15
N GLN A 193 9.37 11.62 -46.61
CA GLN A 193 8.54 11.83 -45.40
C GLN A 193 7.04 11.78 -45.75
N PRO A 194 6.05 11.84 -44.83
CA PRO A 194 6.13 12.00 -43.36
C PRO A 194 5.32 10.95 -42.58
N VAL A 195 5.96 10.20 -41.68
CA VAL A 195 5.22 9.57 -40.57
C VAL A 195 4.95 10.69 -39.57
N ALA A 196 3.72 11.18 -39.58
CA ALA A 196 3.23 12.09 -38.57
C ALA A 196 3.52 11.49 -37.19
N SER A 197 4.42 12.14 -36.48
CA SER A 197 4.59 11.98 -35.05
C SER A 197 3.29 12.37 -34.37
N GLN A 198 2.69 11.41 -33.67
CA GLN A 198 1.94 11.69 -32.46
C GLN A 198 2.70 10.94 -31.38
N SER A 199 3.47 11.61 -30.52
CA SER A 199 2.97 12.48 -29.42
C SER A 199 1.97 11.67 -28.60
N THR A 200 2.13 11.44 -27.31
CA THR A 200 2.80 12.21 -26.28
C THR A 200 2.68 11.37 -25.02
N SER A 201 3.58 11.59 -24.07
CA SER A 201 3.37 11.22 -22.68
C SER A 201 1.95 11.57 -22.23
N ASP A 202 1.23 10.59 -21.70
CA ASP A 202 0.27 10.82 -20.64
C ASP A 202 0.50 9.76 -19.58
N ALA A 203 1.12 10.19 -18.48
CA ALA A 203 0.99 9.50 -17.22
C ALA A 203 -0.42 9.73 -16.69
N THR A 204 -0.88 8.81 -15.82
CA THR A 204 -2.09 8.88 -14.97
C THR A 204 -3.37 8.23 -15.48
N THR A 205 -3.26 7.01 -15.99
CA THR A 205 -4.14 5.91 -15.56
C THR A 205 -3.44 4.62 -15.92
N SER A 206 -3.04 3.81 -14.94
CA SER A 206 -2.47 2.52 -15.29
C SER A 206 -3.56 1.68 -15.94
N ALA A 207 -3.43 1.44 -17.25
CA ALA A 207 -4.45 0.75 -18.01
C ALA A 207 -4.72 -0.62 -17.40
N LEU A 208 -6.01 -0.98 -17.31
CA LEU A 208 -6.42 -2.33 -16.93
C LEU A 208 -5.78 -3.33 -17.89
N GLN A 209 -5.20 -4.38 -17.33
CA GLN A 209 -4.62 -5.45 -18.11
C GLN A 209 -5.73 -6.25 -18.80
N GLN A 210 -5.43 -6.79 -19.97
CA GLN A 210 -6.33 -7.76 -20.61
C GLN A 210 -6.30 -9.07 -19.82
N THR A 211 -7.43 -9.52 -19.30
CA THR A 211 -7.56 -10.80 -18.59
C THR A 211 -8.61 -11.67 -19.28
N SER A 212 -8.84 -12.88 -18.76
CA SER A 212 -9.90 -13.79 -19.19
C SER A 212 -11.28 -13.42 -18.65
N PHE A 213 -11.35 -12.42 -17.77
CA PHE A 213 -12.57 -11.85 -17.22
C PHE A 213 -12.63 -10.34 -17.45
N ASP A 214 -13.77 -9.74 -17.11
CA ASP A 214 -13.98 -8.31 -17.30
C ASP A 214 -13.43 -7.53 -16.10
N CYS A 215 -12.29 -6.86 -16.28
CA CYS A 215 -11.65 -6.07 -15.23
C CYS A 215 -12.51 -4.91 -14.71
N THR A 216 -13.51 -4.44 -15.48
CA THR A 216 -14.44 -3.41 -15.00
C THR A 216 -15.43 -3.96 -13.95
N LYS A 217 -15.56 -5.28 -13.86
CA LYS A 217 -16.43 -5.99 -12.91
C LYS A 217 -15.68 -6.62 -11.76
N ALA A 218 -14.37 -6.39 -11.67
CA ALA A 218 -13.54 -6.90 -10.59
C ALA A 218 -14.08 -6.40 -9.23
N LYS A 219 -14.37 -7.32 -8.32
CA LYS A 219 -14.95 -7.06 -7.00
C LYS A 219 -14.05 -7.56 -5.87
N SER A 220 -13.28 -8.61 -6.12
CA SER A 220 -12.39 -9.18 -5.11
C SER A 220 -10.99 -8.57 -5.14
N ILE A 221 -10.22 -8.85 -4.08
CA ILE A 221 -8.80 -8.50 -4.02
C ILE A 221 -8.03 -9.26 -5.13
N PRO A 222 -8.11 -10.61 -5.23
CA PRO A 222 -7.50 -11.35 -6.34
C PRO A 222 -7.75 -10.77 -7.72
N GLU A 223 -9.02 -10.50 -8.07
CA GLU A 223 -9.38 -9.94 -9.37
C GLU A 223 -8.73 -8.58 -9.61
N PHE A 224 -8.67 -7.73 -8.58
CA PHE A 224 -7.98 -6.45 -8.69
C PHE A 224 -6.50 -6.64 -9.00
N LEU A 225 -5.82 -7.51 -8.24
CA LEU A 225 -4.40 -7.80 -8.44
C LEU A 225 -4.13 -8.27 -9.88
N ILE A 226 -4.97 -9.18 -10.37
CA ILE A 226 -4.84 -9.73 -11.72
C ILE A 226 -5.06 -8.64 -12.78
N CYS A 227 -6.02 -7.74 -12.58
CA CYS A 227 -6.29 -6.64 -13.51
C CYS A 227 -5.21 -5.56 -13.55
N HIS A 228 -4.35 -5.52 -12.55
CA HIS A 228 -3.37 -4.44 -12.39
C HIS A 228 -1.93 -4.93 -12.54
N ASP A 229 -1.68 -6.22 -12.40
CA ASP A 229 -0.35 -6.82 -12.58
C ASP A 229 -0.25 -7.55 -13.94
N PRO A 230 0.69 -7.16 -14.82
CA PRO A 230 0.82 -7.76 -16.15
C PRO A 230 1.22 -9.24 -16.13
N ASP A 231 1.95 -9.69 -15.10
CA ASP A 231 2.40 -11.09 -15.00
C ASP A 231 1.24 -11.99 -14.52
N LEU A 232 0.44 -11.50 -13.56
CA LEU A 232 -0.79 -12.15 -13.14
C LEU A 232 -1.85 -12.17 -14.24
N ALA A 233 -2.00 -11.08 -15.00
CA ALA A 233 -2.89 -11.02 -16.15
C ALA A 233 -2.48 -12.03 -17.24
N ALA A 234 -1.19 -12.19 -17.50
CA ALA A 234 -0.67 -13.20 -18.41
C ALA A 234 -0.99 -14.62 -17.92
N SER A 235 -0.77 -14.87 -16.63
CA SER A 235 -1.07 -16.16 -15.98
C SER A 235 -2.56 -16.51 -16.05
N ASP A 236 -3.44 -15.50 -15.90
CA ASP A 236 -4.89 -15.66 -16.00
C ASP A 236 -5.34 -16.08 -17.42
N ARG A 237 -4.84 -15.41 -18.46
CA ARG A 237 -5.13 -15.77 -19.87
C ARG A 237 -4.63 -17.16 -20.22
N ASP A 238 -3.43 -17.49 -19.77
CA ASP A 238 -2.81 -18.80 -19.98
C ASP A 238 -3.60 -19.91 -19.28
N LEU A 239 -4.02 -19.69 -18.03
CA LEU A 239 -4.87 -20.64 -17.32
C LEU A 239 -6.23 -20.83 -18.00
N ALA A 240 -6.83 -19.77 -18.55
CA ALA A 240 -8.09 -19.87 -19.28
C ALA A 240 -7.97 -20.76 -20.53
N ALA A 241 -6.85 -20.67 -21.25
CA ALA A 241 -6.57 -21.57 -22.38
C ALA A 241 -6.43 -23.03 -21.91
N THR A 242 -5.66 -23.29 -20.85
CA THR A 242 -5.50 -24.64 -20.28
C THR A 242 -6.82 -25.18 -19.72
N TYR A 243 -7.65 -24.34 -19.10
CA TYR A 243 -8.96 -24.72 -18.61
C TYR A 243 -9.86 -25.22 -19.74
N GLN A 244 -9.86 -24.54 -20.89
CA GLN A 244 -10.66 -24.97 -22.04
C GLN A 244 -10.18 -26.33 -22.58
N GLN A 245 -8.87 -26.53 -22.69
CA GLN A 245 -8.30 -27.84 -23.08
C GLN A 245 -8.71 -28.97 -22.11
N ALA A 246 -8.62 -28.71 -20.80
CA ALA A 246 -9.02 -29.68 -19.78
C ALA A 246 -10.52 -29.98 -19.82
N LYS A 247 -11.35 -28.96 -20.05
CA LYS A 247 -12.81 -29.09 -20.17
C LYS A 247 -13.22 -29.93 -21.38
N ASP A 248 -12.47 -29.84 -22.47
CA ASP A 248 -12.76 -30.60 -23.70
C ASP A 248 -12.30 -32.06 -23.58
N ALA A 249 -11.23 -32.33 -22.82
CA ALA A 249 -10.68 -33.67 -22.64
C ALA A 249 -11.36 -34.49 -21.53
N VAL A 250 -11.93 -33.85 -20.50
CA VAL A 250 -12.41 -34.54 -19.30
C VAL A 250 -13.62 -35.42 -19.57
N VAL A 251 -13.58 -36.64 -19.03
CA VAL A 251 -14.69 -37.61 -19.13
C VAL A 251 -15.86 -37.22 -18.22
N ASP A 252 -15.58 -36.91 -16.96
CA ASP A 252 -16.58 -36.44 -15.98
C ASP A 252 -16.61 -34.91 -15.89
N LYS A 253 -17.50 -34.31 -16.67
CA LYS A 253 -17.70 -32.86 -16.71
C LYS A 253 -18.24 -32.29 -15.39
N SER A 254 -19.05 -33.04 -14.65
CA SER A 254 -19.64 -32.56 -13.39
C SER A 254 -18.57 -32.45 -12.31
N ALA A 255 -17.77 -33.51 -12.15
CA ALA A 255 -16.65 -33.51 -11.22
C ALA A 255 -15.62 -32.42 -11.57
N PHE A 256 -15.40 -32.16 -12.87
CA PHE A 256 -14.49 -31.10 -13.31
C PHE A 256 -14.98 -29.70 -12.90
N VAL A 257 -16.26 -29.41 -13.10
CA VAL A 257 -16.87 -28.16 -12.65
C VAL A 257 -16.75 -28.00 -11.13
N ASP A 258 -17.04 -29.06 -10.37
CA ASP A 258 -16.93 -29.00 -8.92
C ASP A 258 -15.50 -28.79 -8.43
N ARG A 259 -14.51 -29.48 -9.04
CA ARG A 259 -13.10 -29.33 -8.71
C ARG A 259 -12.60 -27.92 -9.01
N THR A 260 -12.87 -27.42 -10.21
CA THR A 260 -12.43 -26.08 -10.62
C THR A 260 -13.12 -24.98 -9.79
N ARG A 261 -14.42 -25.10 -9.52
CA ARG A 261 -15.11 -24.17 -8.61
C ARG A 261 -14.47 -24.12 -7.21
N LYS A 262 -14.08 -25.27 -6.65
CA LYS A 262 -13.37 -25.32 -5.35
C LYS A 262 -12.03 -24.56 -5.40
N GLN A 263 -11.27 -24.72 -6.49
CA GLN A 263 -9.99 -24.03 -6.68
C GLN A 263 -10.16 -22.51 -6.85
N TRP A 264 -11.18 -22.07 -7.59
CA TRP A 264 -11.48 -20.64 -7.74
C TRP A 264 -11.92 -20.05 -6.39
N ASN A 265 -12.80 -20.75 -5.66
CA ASN A 265 -13.19 -20.31 -4.31
C ASN A 265 -11.99 -20.25 -3.35
N PHE A 266 -11.02 -21.16 -3.48
CA PHE A 266 -9.79 -21.10 -2.69
C PHE A 266 -8.99 -19.83 -3.03
N ARG A 267 -8.81 -19.51 -4.31
CA ARG A 267 -8.13 -18.28 -4.74
C ARG A 267 -8.80 -17.04 -4.17
N GLU A 268 -10.13 -16.96 -4.31
CA GLU A 268 -10.92 -15.84 -3.80
C GLU A 268 -10.73 -15.68 -2.29
N LYS A 269 -10.74 -16.78 -1.53
CA LYS A 269 -10.65 -16.79 -0.07
C LYS A 269 -9.27 -16.50 0.50
N ASN A 270 -8.23 -17.03 -0.12
CA ASN A 270 -6.92 -17.16 0.54
C ASN A 270 -5.86 -16.24 -0.06
N CYS A 271 -5.95 -15.84 -1.32
CA CYS A 271 -4.91 -15.02 -1.93
C CYS A 271 -5.13 -13.52 -1.74
N ARG A 272 -4.11 -12.84 -1.20
CA ARG A 272 -4.13 -11.40 -0.92
C ARG A 272 -2.91 -10.65 -1.47
N ASP A 273 -1.97 -11.36 -2.07
CA ASP A 273 -0.75 -10.85 -2.71
C ASP A 273 -0.46 -11.55 -4.04
N LYS A 274 0.51 -10.98 -4.76
CA LYS A 274 1.06 -11.53 -5.98
C LYS A 274 1.69 -12.90 -5.78
N GLU A 275 2.36 -13.15 -4.66
CA GLU A 275 3.06 -14.42 -4.42
C GLU A 275 2.08 -15.60 -4.28
N CYS A 276 1.01 -15.43 -3.50
CA CYS A 276 -0.06 -16.42 -3.40
C CYS A 276 -0.71 -16.67 -4.76
N LEU A 277 -1.05 -15.62 -5.51
CA LEU A 277 -1.67 -15.77 -6.83
C LEU A 277 -0.74 -16.46 -7.82
N THR A 278 0.54 -16.11 -7.83
CA THR A 278 1.54 -16.73 -8.71
C THR A 278 1.67 -18.23 -8.39
N SER A 279 1.76 -18.57 -7.11
CA SER A 279 1.83 -19.97 -6.66
C SER A 279 0.55 -20.74 -7.01
N TRP A 280 -0.62 -20.12 -6.83
CA TRP A 280 -1.91 -20.71 -7.18
C TRP A 280 -2.04 -20.95 -8.69
N TYR A 281 -1.67 -19.97 -9.53
CA TYR A 281 -1.69 -20.12 -10.99
C TYR A 281 -0.77 -21.25 -11.44
N ALA A 282 0.45 -21.32 -10.90
CA ALA A 282 1.40 -22.37 -11.23
C ALA A 282 0.86 -23.76 -10.88
N TYR A 283 0.31 -23.94 -9.69
CA TYR A 283 -0.33 -25.18 -9.27
C TYR A 283 -1.51 -25.55 -10.17
N GLN A 284 -2.45 -24.61 -10.35
CA GLN A 284 -3.68 -24.88 -11.07
C GLN A 284 -3.42 -25.19 -12.54
N LYS A 285 -2.43 -24.53 -13.16
CA LYS A 285 -1.99 -24.83 -14.52
C LYS A 285 -1.47 -26.27 -14.63
N ARG A 286 -0.62 -26.72 -13.71
CA ARG A 286 -0.08 -28.11 -13.71
C ARG A 286 -1.20 -29.14 -13.59
N VAL A 287 -2.14 -28.92 -12.67
CA VAL A 287 -3.30 -29.80 -12.49
C VAL A 287 -4.16 -29.85 -13.75
N LEU A 288 -4.56 -28.70 -14.31
CA LEU A 288 -5.41 -28.66 -15.50
C LEU A 288 -4.70 -29.23 -16.73
N THR A 289 -3.38 -29.04 -16.85
CA THR A 289 -2.58 -29.66 -17.92
C THR A 289 -2.63 -31.18 -17.84
N LYS A 290 -2.47 -31.75 -16.64
CA LYS A 290 -2.59 -33.20 -16.43
C LYS A 290 -4.00 -33.69 -16.78
N ILE A 291 -5.05 -32.99 -16.35
CA ILE A 291 -6.44 -33.34 -16.72
C ILE A 291 -6.64 -33.29 -18.24
N ALA A 292 -6.09 -32.27 -18.92
CA ALA A 292 -6.18 -32.15 -20.37
C ALA A 292 -5.49 -33.31 -21.12
N GLN A 293 -4.43 -33.88 -20.53
CA GLN A 293 -3.69 -35.01 -21.12
C GLN A 293 -4.35 -36.36 -20.85
N THR A 294 -4.95 -36.55 -19.67
CA THR A 294 -5.45 -37.87 -19.23
C THR A 294 -6.96 -38.01 -19.33
N GLY A 295 -7.70 -36.90 -19.37
CA GLY A 295 -9.16 -36.89 -19.21
C GLY A 295 -9.65 -37.24 -17.79
N ASP A 296 -8.74 -37.49 -16.85
CA ASP A 296 -9.05 -37.86 -15.45
C ASP A 296 -9.04 -36.65 -14.53
N VAL A 297 -10.21 -36.32 -14.00
CA VAL A 297 -10.44 -35.22 -13.06
C VAL A 297 -9.76 -35.41 -11.70
N ASN A 298 -9.41 -36.64 -11.32
CA ASN A 298 -8.86 -36.97 -10.00
C ASN A 298 -7.33 -36.91 -9.95
N VAL A 299 -6.68 -36.61 -11.08
CA VAL A 299 -5.22 -36.52 -11.15
C VAL A 299 -4.68 -35.52 -10.12
N GLN A 300 -3.59 -35.92 -9.46
CA GLN A 300 -2.93 -35.12 -8.43
C GLN A 300 -1.66 -34.47 -8.97
N ASP A 301 -1.29 -33.35 -8.35
CA ASP A 301 -0.01 -32.72 -8.58
C ASP A 301 1.03 -33.34 -7.66
N ASN A 302 1.61 -34.47 -8.09
CA ASN A 302 2.80 -35.06 -7.46
C ASN A 302 4.02 -34.17 -7.65
#